data_AF-A0A923DFJ8-F1
#
_entry.id   AF-A0A923DFJ8-F1
#
_cell.length_a   1.000
_cell.length_b   1.000
_cell.length_c   1.000
_cell.angle_alpha   90.00
_cell.angle_beta   90.00
_cell.angle_gamma   90.00
#
_symmetry.space_group_name_H-M   'P 1'
#
loop_
_entity.id
_entity.type
_entity.pdbx_description
1 polymer ?
#
loop_
_entity_poly.entity_id
_entity_poly.type
_entity_poly.pdbx_seq_one_letter_code
_entity_poly.pdbx_strand_id
1 'polypeptide(L)' 'MKNISIELDKSQFIGIINRLDDNDKMEIFNELKKSLFLKRFNKLLKSTKTKELTLDEITNEVESVRKQRYEKGEQIL' A
#
# COMPACT_ATOMS: atom_id res chain seq x y z
N MET A 1 42.65 -6.90 10.29
CA MET A 1 41.51 -7.18 11.20
C MET A 1 40.98 -8.56 10.85
N LYS A 2 40.82 -9.47 11.82
CA LYS A 2 40.19 -10.78 11.57
C LYS A 2 38.70 -10.55 11.37
N ASN A 3 38.17 -10.85 10.18
CA ASN A 3 36.74 -10.81 9.94
C ASN A 3 36.13 -12.04 10.61
N ILE A 4 35.42 -11.82 11.72
CA ILE A 4 34.64 -12.85 12.39
C ILE A 4 33.26 -12.80 11.74
N SER A 5 32.93 -13.81 10.93
CA SER A 5 31.57 -13.99 10.39
C SER A 5 30.72 -14.58 11.50
N ILE A 6 29.84 -13.78 12.08
CA ILE A 6 28.87 -14.23 13.08
C ILE A 6 27.54 -14.43 12.36
N GLU A 7 27.09 -15.68 12.26
CA GLU A 7 25.72 -15.97 11.86
C GLU A 7 24.81 -15.70 13.06
N LEU A 8 23.99 -14.66 12.95
CA LEU A 8 22.99 -14.31 13.95
C LEU A 8 21.62 -14.75 13.47
N ASP A 9 20.92 -15.51 14.29
CA ASP A 9 19.50 -15.75 14.05
C ASP A 9 18.66 -14.52 14.43
N LYS A 10 17.39 -14.51 14.03
CA LYS A 10 16.46 -13.41 14.30
C LYS A 10 16.29 -13.12 15.80
N SER A 11 16.24 -14.16 16.64
CA SER A 11 16.03 -14.05 18.08
C SER A 11 17.25 -13.43 18.78
N GLN A 12 18.45 -13.80 18.34
CA GLN A 12 19.71 -13.25 18.80
C GLN A 12 19.85 -11.77 18.40
N PHE A 13 19.49 -11.44 17.15
CA PHE A 13 19.50 -10.05 16.68
C PHE A 13 18.53 -9.16 17.48
N ILE A 14 17.31 -9.63 17.75
CA ILE A 14 16.36 -8.90 18.60
C ILE A 14 16.89 -8.78 20.03
N GLY A 15 17.52 -9.83 20.57
CA GLY A 15 18.16 -9.80 21.87
C GLY A 15 19.25 -8.71 21.98
N ILE A 16 20.01 -8.49 20.90
CA ILE A 16 21.00 -7.41 20.81
C ILE A 16 20.30 -6.05 20.80
N ILE A 17 19.31 -5.85 19.91
CA ILE A 17 18.57 -4.58 19.81
C ILE A 17 17.96 -4.18 21.15
N ASN A 18 17.40 -5.13 21.90
CA ASN A 18 16.76 -4.83 23.18
C ASN A 18 17.72 -4.28 24.23
N ARG A 19 19.01 -4.63 24.14
CA ARG A 19 20.08 -4.18 25.05
C ARG A 19 20.66 -2.82 24.69
N LEU A 20 20.36 -2.29 23.49
CA LEU A 20 20.79 -0.97 23.07
C LEU A 20 20.05 0.12 23.84
N ASP A 21 20.64 1.31 23.88
CA ASP A 21 19.97 2.49 24.43
C ASP A 21 18.85 2.96 23.50
N ASP A 22 18.06 3.93 23.97
CA ASP A 22 16.91 4.40 23.21
C ASP A 22 17.32 5.16 21.94
N ASN A 23 18.49 5.82 21.94
CA ASN A 23 18.98 6.55 20.76
C ASN A 23 19.35 5.59 19.63
N ASP A 24 20.11 4.54 19.92
CA ASP A 24 20.52 3.53 18.94
C ASP A 24 19.30 2.77 18.40
N LYS A 25 18.33 2.45 19.27
CA LYS A 25 17.05 1.86 18.85
C LYS A 25 16.30 2.75 17.88
N MET A 26 16.27 4.06 18.16
CA MET A 26 15.62 5.03 17.29
C MET A 26 16.34 5.19 15.94
N GLU A 27 17.66 5.12 15.92
CA GLU A 27 18.44 5.14 14.68
C GLU A 27 18.14 3.91 13.81
N ILE A 28 18.18 2.72 14.41
CA ILE A 28 17.82 1.46 13.73
C ILE A 28 16.39 1.52 13.20
N PHE A 29 15.45 2.03 14.01
CA PHE A 29 14.07 2.23 13.58
C PHE A 29 13.98 3.15 12.36
N ASN A 30 14.72 4.25 12.33
CA ASN A 30 14.71 5.19 11.21
C ASN A 30 15.26 4.56 9.92
N GLU A 31 16.34 3.79 9.99
CA GLU A 31 16.90 3.09 8.83
C GLU A 31 15.97 1.97 8.33
N LEU A 32 15.37 1.21 9.24
CA LEU A 32 14.34 0.22 8.89
C LEU A 32 13.11 0.90 8.27
N LYS A 33 12.69 2.05 8.80
CA LYS A 33 11.55 2.81 8.27
C LYS A 33 11.81 3.30 6.84
N LYS A 34 13.04 3.75 6.52
CA LYS A 34 13.45 4.15 5.17
C LYS A 34 13.41 2.96 4.21
N SER A 35 14.05 1.84 4.56
CA SER A 35 14.08 0.65 3.69
C SER A 35 12.69 0.03 3.46
N LEU A 36 11.80 0.10 4.47
CA LEU A 36 10.43 -0.40 4.38
C LEU A 36 9.45 0.60 3.74
N PHE A 37 9.89 1.82 3.39
CA PHE A 37 9.03 2.84 2.81
C PHE A 37 8.36 2.35 1.52
N LEU A 38 9.11 1.81 0.56
CA LEU A 38 8.56 1.33 -0.71
C LEU A 38 7.50 0.25 -0.52
N LYS A 39 7.75 -0.72 0.38
CA LYS A 39 6.77 -1.77 0.69
C LYS A 39 5.50 -1.20 1.31
N ARG A 40 5.64 -0.27 2.26
CA ARG A 40 4.51 0.41 2.90
C ARG A 40 3.72 1.27 1.91
N PHE A 41 4.42 2.01 1.06
CA PHE A 41 3.82 2.85 0.02
C PHE A 41 3.05 2.02 -1.00
N ASN A 42 3.64 0.93 -1.50
CA ASN A 42 2.95 0.03 -2.43
C ASN A 42 1.73 -0.65 -1.78
N LYS A 43 1.82 -1.01 -0.49
CA LYS A 43 0.66 -1.54 0.25
C LYS A 43 -0.44 -0.49 0.36
N LEU A 44 -0.08 0.75 0.67
CA LEU A 44 -1.01 1.87 0.73
C LEU A 44 -1.67 2.10 -0.64
N LEU A 45 -0.87 2.21 -1.70
CA LEU A 45 -1.35 2.39 -3.07
C LEU A 45 -2.34 1.30 -3.47
N LYS A 46 -2.05 0.03 -3.15
CA LYS A 46 -2.99 -1.08 -3.39
C LYS A 46 -4.28 -0.95 -2.59
N SER A 47 -4.20 -0.50 -1.33
CA SER A 47 -5.39 -0.31 -0.49
C SER A 47 -6.25 0.90 -0.91
N THR A 48 -5.64 1.91 -1.53
CA THR A 48 -6.33 3.11 -2.02
C THR A 48 -6.79 2.97 -3.46
N LYS A 49 -6.31 1.96 -4.20
CA LYS A 49 -6.84 1.63 -5.52
C LYS A 49 -8.30 1.18 -5.36
N THR A 50 -9.21 2.09 -5.63
CA THR A 50 -10.61 1.77 -5.91
C THR A 50 -10.69 0.99 -7.21
N LYS A 51 -11.77 0.24 -7.43
CA LYS A 51 -12.08 -0.31 -8.76
C LYS A 51 -12.08 0.86 -9.74
N GLU A 52 -11.14 0.86 -10.69
CA GLU A 52 -11.13 1.83 -11.77
C GLU A 52 -12.37 1.56 -12.61
N LEU A 53 -13.26 2.55 -12.72
CA LEU A 53 -14.40 2.50 -13.62
C LEU A 53 -13.86 2.45 -15.04
N THR A 54 -14.17 1.38 -15.75
CA THR A 54 -13.82 1.25 -17.17
C THR A 54 -14.76 2.10 -18.01
N LEU A 55 -14.30 2.53 -19.21
CA LEU A 55 -15.14 3.28 -20.14
C LEU A 55 -16.40 2.49 -20.53
N ASP A 56 -16.29 1.16 -20.59
CA ASP A 56 -17.41 0.27 -20.89
C ASP A 56 -18.44 0.25 -19.75
N GLU A 57 -17.99 0.20 -18.48
CA GLU A 57 -18.89 0.32 -17.32
C GLU A 57 -19.65 1.66 -17.33
N ILE A 58 -18.94 2.76 -17.62
CA ILE A 58 -19.55 4.10 -17.75
C ILE A 58 -20.58 4.10 -18.89
N THR A 59 -20.22 3.56 -20.06
CA THR A 59 -21.09 3.54 -21.24
C THR A 59 -22.34 2.72 -20.98
N ASN A 60 -22.20 1.56 -20.35
CA ASN A 60 -23.33 0.69 -20.00
C ASN A 60 -24.31 1.36 -19.04
N GLU A 61 -23.80 2.07 -18.03
CA GLU A 61 -24.65 2.82 -17.10
C GLU A 61 -25.38 3.98 -17.80
N VAL A 62 -24.67 4.75 -18.63
CA VAL A 62 -25.25 5.85 -19.40
C VAL A 62 -26.34 5.35 -20.36
N GLU A 63 -26.09 4.28 -21.10
CA GLU A 63 -27.07 3.70 -22.03
C GLU A 63 -28.27 3.11 -21.31
N SER A 64 -28.07 2.48 -20.14
CA SER A 64 -29.16 2.00 -19.28
C SER A 64 -30.08 3.17 -18.86
N VAL A 65 -29.49 4.28 -18.39
CA VAL A 65 -30.25 5.48 -18.00
C VAL A 65 -30.95 6.13 -19.21
N ARG A 66 -30.28 6.20 -20.38
CA ARG A 66 -30.88 6.70 -21.61
C ARG A 66 -32.10 5.88 -22.01
N LYS A 67 -31.99 4.55 -21.99
CA LYS A 67 -33.09 3.65 -22.29
C LYS A 67 -34.26 3.84 -21.33
N GLN A 68 -33.99 3.92 -20.02
CA GLN A 68 -35.03 4.16 -19.01
C GLN A 68 -35.74 5.51 -19.22
N ARG A 69 -35.02 6.58 -19.56
CA ARG A 69 -35.61 7.90 -19.82
C ARG A 69 -36.45 7.91 -21.09
N TYR A 70 -35.97 7.22 -22.13
CA TYR A 70 -36.71 7.06 -23.39
C TYR A 70 -38.04 6.33 -23.15
N GLU A 71 -38.01 5.21 -22.42
CA GLU A 71 -39.21 4.43 -22.07
C GLU A 71 -40.21 5.21 -21.21
N LYS A 72 -39.72 6.11 -20.35
CA LYS A 72 -40.57 6.98 -19.51
C LYS A 72 -41.09 8.23 -20.24
N GLY A 73 -40.64 8.51 -21.46
CA GLY A 73 -40.99 9.74 -22.18
C GLY A 73 -40.43 11.02 -21.55
N GLU A 74 -39.44 10.91 -20.66
CA GLU A 74 -38.76 12.04 -20.00
C GLU A 74 -37.59 12.59 -20.83
N GLN A 75 -37.40 12.07 -22.05
CA GLN A 75 -36.33 12.49 -22.92
C GLN A 75 -36.68 13.81 -23.61
N ILE A 76 -36.12 14.91 -23.10
CA ILE A 76 -36.18 16.22 -23.72
C ILE A 76 -35.30 16.18 -24.98
N LEU A 77 -35.90 16.50 -26.14
CA LEU A 77 -35.22 16.67 -27.44
C LEU A 77 -34.24 17.86 -27.41
#